data_AF-A0A560HJ02-F1
#
_entry.id   AF-A0A560HJ02-F1
#
_cell.length_a   1.000
_cell.length_b   1.000
_cell.length_c   1.000
_cell.angle_alpha   90.00
_cell.angle_beta   90.00
_cell.angle_gamma   90.00
#
_symmetry.space_group_name_H-M   'P 1'
#
loop_
_entity.id
_entity.type
_entity.pdbx_description
1 polymer ?
#
loop_
_entity_poly.entity_id
_entity_poly.type
_entity_poly.pdbx_seq_one_letter_code
_entity_poly.pdbx_strand_id
1 'polypeptide(L)'
;MARPVHRWFDDPACKGARIRLVVGTRLDLTDAPPVLVYPTDRAAYGRLSRLLTLGKRRTTKGNCALALADLASHGEGQVVVSLAPEGRPTTAKLERFRAELARLKERFADRAYLAVSPLYRGYDRARLVRLGEMADGLGVPLVATNDILYHHPGRHILHEVVTCIRLGCTLADAGKRLLPHRERCLKAPEDVAGLFAARPDALAGAAEVAARCTFSLDELRYEYPAEPVPVGSTPQRELVRRTWAGAAERYP
;
A
#
# COMPACT_ATOMS: atom_id res chain seq x y z
N MET A 1 -21.23 -31.53 7.62
CA MET A 1 -21.02 -31.24 6.19
C MET A 1 -21.07 -29.73 6.00
N ALA A 2 -19.90 -29.08 6.02
CA ALA A 2 -19.78 -27.63 6.17
C ALA A 2 -20.06 -26.89 4.85
N ARG A 3 -20.97 -25.90 4.90
CA ARG A 3 -21.23 -24.89 3.86
C ARG A 3 -20.57 -23.56 4.28
N PRO A 4 -20.50 -22.54 3.41
CA PRO A 4 -19.42 -22.22 2.47
C PRO A 4 -18.48 -21.09 2.98
N VAL A 5 -17.22 -21.11 2.55
CA VAL A 5 -16.23 -20.03 2.82
C VAL A 5 -16.34 -18.95 1.73
N HIS A 6 -17.44 -18.20 1.68
CA HIS A 6 -17.51 -17.04 0.78
C HIS A 6 -18.22 -15.85 1.42
N ARG A 7 -17.42 -14.94 1.99
CA ARG A 7 -17.70 -13.50 1.98
C ARG A 7 -16.39 -12.78 1.65
N TRP A 8 -16.22 -12.45 0.37
CA TRP A 8 -14.97 -11.96 -0.24
C TRP A 8 -15.15 -10.60 -0.89
N PHE A 9 -15.89 -9.72 -0.26
CA PHE A 9 -16.02 -8.32 -0.66
C PHE A 9 -15.46 -7.50 0.53
N ASP A 10 -15.03 -6.24 0.47
CA ASP A 10 -15.77 -5.19 1.20
C ASP A 10 -15.09 -3.80 1.13
N ASP A 11 -15.70 -2.96 0.29
CA ASP A 11 -16.02 -1.52 0.32
C ASP A 11 -17.47 -1.49 -0.26
N PRO A 12 -18.42 -0.61 0.14
CA PRO A 12 -19.75 -0.56 -0.49
C PRO A 12 -19.73 -0.56 -2.03
N ALA A 13 -18.73 0.08 -2.64
CA ALA A 13 -18.50 0.07 -4.07
C ALA A 13 -18.01 -1.30 -4.60
N CYS A 14 -17.18 -2.02 -3.84
CA CYS A 14 -16.67 -3.35 -4.19
C CYS A 14 -17.71 -4.47 -3.98
N LYS A 15 -18.63 -4.33 -3.01
CA LYS A 15 -19.72 -5.29 -2.71
C LYS A 15 -20.63 -5.51 -3.91
N GLY A 16 -20.98 -4.45 -4.64
CA GLY A 16 -21.79 -4.55 -5.86
C GLY A 16 -21.04 -5.14 -7.05
N ALA A 17 -19.72 -4.94 -7.11
CA ALA A 17 -18.88 -5.30 -8.26
C ALA A 17 -18.19 -6.68 -8.14
N ARG A 18 -18.34 -7.37 -7.01
CA ARG A 18 -17.67 -8.65 -6.71
C ARG A 18 -16.13 -8.61 -6.80
N ILE A 19 -15.52 -7.52 -6.32
CA ILE A 19 -14.06 -7.34 -6.32
C ILE A 19 -13.53 -7.48 -4.89
N ARG A 20 -12.42 -8.21 -4.71
CA ARG A 20 -11.71 -8.28 -3.44
C ARG A 20 -10.84 -7.03 -3.25
N LEU A 21 -11.00 -6.36 -2.11
CA LEU A 21 -10.12 -5.27 -1.70
C LEU A 21 -8.84 -5.84 -1.08
N VAL A 22 -7.68 -5.35 -1.55
CA VAL A 22 -6.38 -5.59 -0.91
C VAL A 22 -5.91 -4.25 -0.34
N VAL A 23 -5.94 -4.13 0.98
CA VAL A 23 -5.53 -2.90 1.67
C VAL A 23 -4.01 -2.81 1.66
N GLY A 24 -3.48 -1.63 1.36
CA GLY A 24 -2.04 -1.36 1.41
C GLY A 24 -1.73 0.12 1.34
N THR A 25 -0.46 0.46 1.47
CA THR A 25 0.03 1.85 1.34
C THR A 25 1.40 1.87 0.70
N ARG A 26 1.68 2.94 -0.07
CA ARG A 26 3.05 3.28 -0.44
C ARG A 26 3.71 4.03 0.71
N LEU A 27 4.96 3.68 1.02
CA LEU A 27 5.82 4.41 1.94
C LEU A 27 7.06 4.88 1.17
N ASP A 28 7.28 6.19 1.14
CA ASP A 28 8.53 6.77 0.67
C ASP A 28 9.49 6.86 1.86
N LEU A 29 10.49 5.97 1.90
CA LEU A 29 11.46 5.88 2.99
C LEU A 29 12.60 6.89 2.81
N THR A 30 13.16 7.37 3.91
CA THR A 30 14.22 8.39 3.88
C THR A 30 15.59 7.83 3.51
N ASP A 31 15.83 6.55 3.78
CA ASP A 31 17.14 5.87 3.69
C ASP A 31 17.09 4.58 2.84
N ALA A 32 15.97 4.31 2.18
CA ALA A 32 15.74 3.14 1.34
C ALA A 32 14.78 3.48 0.18
N PRO A 33 14.70 2.63 -0.86
CA PRO A 33 13.72 2.79 -1.93
C PRO A 33 12.28 2.88 -1.39
N PRO A 34 11.38 3.56 -2.10
CA PRO A 34 9.95 3.48 -1.81
C PRO A 34 9.45 2.03 -1.84
N VAL A 35 8.52 1.71 -0.96
CA VAL A 35 7.94 0.37 -0.87
C VAL A 35 6.42 0.43 -0.87
N LEU A 36 5.78 -0.63 -1.35
CA LEU A 36 4.37 -0.92 -1.10
C LEU A 36 4.29 -1.87 0.08
N VAL A 37 3.44 -1.56 1.05
CA VAL A 37 3.26 -2.36 2.27
C VAL A 37 1.82 -2.82 2.35
N TYR A 38 1.64 -4.12 2.51
CA TYR A 38 0.33 -4.77 2.61
C TYR A 38 0.24 -5.58 3.91
N PRO A 39 -0.64 -5.20 4.86
CA PRO A 39 -0.87 -5.97 6.07
C PRO A 39 -1.62 -7.28 5.74
N THR A 40 -1.15 -8.39 6.30
CA THR A 40 -1.77 -9.71 6.09
C THR A 40 -3.00 -9.93 6.96
N ASP A 41 -3.08 -9.27 8.12
CA ASP A 41 -4.13 -9.41 9.12
C ASP A 41 -4.41 -8.10 9.88
N ARG A 42 -5.40 -8.13 10.78
CA ARG A 42 -5.78 -6.98 11.62
C ARG A 42 -4.66 -6.48 12.53
N ALA A 43 -3.82 -7.36 13.07
CA ALA A 43 -2.72 -6.96 13.93
C ALA A 43 -1.64 -6.22 13.12
N ALA A 44 -1.33 -6.70 11.92
CA ALA A 44 -0.45 -6.04 10.96
C ALA A 44 -1.02 -4.68 10.54
N TYR A 45 -2.32 -4.58 10.26
CA TYR A 45 -2.95 -3.30 9.97
C TYR A 45 -2.80 -2.30 11.13
N GLY A 46 -2.95 -2.76 12.38
CA GLY A 46 -2.70 -1.96 13.58
C GLY A 46 -1.24 -1.48 13.68
N ARG A 47 -0.26 -2.35 13.42
CA ARG A 47 1.17 -2.00 13.37
C ARG A 47 1.46 -0.96 12.28
N LEU A 48 0.91 -1.14 11.08
CA LEU A 48 1.05 -0.20 9.96
C LEU A 48 0.44 1.18 10.31
N SER A 49 -0.73 1.19 10.94
CA SER A 49 -1.39 2.43 11.37
C SER A 49 -0.56 3.21 12.40
N ARG A 50 0.08 2.50 13.35
CA ARG A 50 1.01 3.09 14.33
C ARG A 50 2.27 3.63 13.65
N LEU A 51 2.84 2.88 12.70
CA LEU A 51 3.98 3.32 11.89
C LEU A 51 3.69 4.62 11.14
N LEU A 52 2.55 4.70 10.44
CA LEU A 52 2.12 5.92 9.75
C LEU A 52 1.94 7.10 10.71
N THR A 53 1.41 6.85 11.91
CA THR A 53 1.27 7.87 12.96
C THR A 53 2.63 8.36 13.44
N LEU A 54 3.59 7.46 13.65
CA LEU A 54 4.96 7.79 14.02
C LEU A 54 5.61 8.71 12.99
N GLY A 55 5.57 8.32 11.70
CA GLY A 55 6.18 9.10 10.63
C GLY A 55 5.58 10.49 10.44
N LYS A 56 4.24 10.62 10.57
CA LYS A 56 3.55 11.91 10.48
C LYS A 56 3.85 12.84 11.66
N ARG A 57 4.04 12.29 12.88
CA ARG A 57 4.36 13.08 14.08
C ARG A 57 5.77 13.68 14.06
N ARG A 58 6.67 13.13 13.24
CA ARG A 58 8.05 13.63 13.09
C ARG A 58 8.17 14.83 12.15
N THR A 59 7.10 15.19 11.45
CA THR A 59 7.13 16.22 10.40
C THR A 59 5.97 17.21 10.51
N THR A 60 6.01 18.26 9.69
CA THR A 60 4.87 19.14 9.51
C THR A 60 3.71 18.45 8.80
N LYS A 61 2.50 19.01 8.93
CA LYS A 61 1.28 18.49 8.28
C LYS A 61 1.49 18.31 6.78
N GLY A 62 1.10 17.14 6.27
CA GLY A 62 1.23 16.78 4.85
C GLY A 62 2.49 15.97 4.53
N ASN A 63 3.44 15.88 5.46
CA ASN A 63 4.66 15.08 5.30
C ASN A 63 4.62 13.81 6.17
N CYS A 64 5.54 12.89 5.89
CA CYS A 64 5.76 11.68 6.67
C CYS A 64 7.24 11.28 6.53
N ALA A 65 7.97 11.15 7.64
CA ALA A 65 9.37 10.73 7.62
C ALA A 65 9.55 9.37 8.29
N LEU A 66 9.86 8.35 7.48
CA LEU A 66 10.06 6.96 7.91
C LEU A 66 11.37 6.42 7.35
N ALA A 67 12.16 5.78 8.22
CA ALA A 67 13.34 5.03 7.82
C ALA A 67 13.02 3.53 7.71
N LEU A 68 13.89 2.77 7.07
CA LEU A 68 13.77 1.30 6.95
C LEU A 68 13.70 0.63 8.33
N ALA A 69 14.42 1.16 9.32
CA ALA A 69 14.38 0.64 10.69
C ALA A 69 13.00 0.78 11.35
N ASP A 70 12.29 1.90 11.09
CA ASP A 70 10.92 2.09 11.58
C ASP A 70 9.99 1.04 10.96
N LEU A 71 10.09 0.83 9.65
CA LEU A 71 9.31 -0.19 8.96
C LEU A 71 9.63 -1.60 9.48
N ALA A 72 10.90 -1.92 9.71
CA ALA A 72 11.31 -3.22 10.25
C ALA A 72 10.74 -3.47 11.65
N SER A 73 10.77 -2.48 12.54
CA SER A 73 10.22 -2.59 13.90
C SER A 73 8.70 -2.81 13.94
N HIS A 74 7.97 -2.37 12.91
CA HIS A 74 6.52 -2.57 12.76
C HIS A 74 6.19 -3.61 11.69
N GLY A 75 7.20 -4.36 11.26
CA GLY A 75 7.18 -5.12 10.03
C GLY A 75 6.48 -6.47 10.12
N GLU A 76 6.22 -6.99 11.32
CA GLU A 76 5.55 -8.29 11.50
C GLU A 76 4.18 -8.32 10.79
N GLY A 77 3.91 -9.41 10.05
CA GLY A 77 2.68 -9.55 9.26
C GLY A 77 2.53 -8.56 8.10
N GLN A 78 3.59 -7.83 7.72
CA GLN A 78 3.59 -7.02 6.51
C GLN A 78 4.22 -7.79 5.35
N VAL A 79 3.57 -7.75 4.19
CA VAL A 79 4.22 -8.00 2.89
C VAL A 79 4.80 -6.68 2.40
N VAL A 80 6.07 -6.68 1.99
CA VAL A 80 6.79 -5.48 1.58
C VAL A 80 7.33 -5.65 0.18
N VAL A 81 6.91 -4.77 -0.73
CA VAL A 81 7.26 -4.81 -2.15
C VAL A 81 8.09 -3.57 -2.49
N SER A 82 9.38 -3.76 -2.75
CA SER A 82 10.30 -2.68 -3.12
C SER A 82 9.99 -2.13 -4.50
N LEU A 83 9.92 -0.80 -4.67
CA LEU A 83 9.77 -0.18 -5.98
C LEU A 83 11.13 -0.02 -6.66
N ALA A 84 11.28 -0.65 -7.83
CA ALA A 84 12.47 -0.47 -8.64
C ALA A 84 12.68 1.00 -9.03
N PRO A 85 13.92 1.53 -9.02
CA PRO A 85 14.19 2.92 -9.32
C PRO A 85 13.75 3.29 -10.73
N GLU A 86 13.17 4.48 -10.89
CA GLU A 86 12.74 4.98 -12.19
C GLU A 86 13.94 5.36 -13.08
N GLY A 87 13.69 5.39 -14.38
CA GLY A 87 14.66 5.79 -15.39
C GLY A 87 15.54 4.64 -15.91
N ARG A 88 16.54 5.01 -16.71
CA ARG A 88 17.44 4.04 -17.34
C ARG A 88 18.32 3.36 -16.27
N PRO A 89 18.39 2.01 -16.25
CA PRO A 89 19.20 1.27 -15.29
C PRO A 89 20.69 1.34 -15.67
N THR A 90 21.43 2.26 -15.05
CA THR A 90 22.90 2.29 -15.13
C THR A 90 23.47 1.26 -14.16
N THR A 91 24.69 0.78 -14.40
CA THR A 91 25.38 -0.19 -13.51
C THR A 91 25.42 0.32 -12.07
N ALA A 92 25.84 1.56 -11.85
CA ALA A 92 25.90 2.15 -10.51
C ALA A 92 24.52 2.21 -9.81
N LYS A 93 23.44 2.52 -10.54
CA LYS A 93 22.08 2.53 -9.98
C LYS A 93 21.62 1.12 -9.61
N LEU A 94 21.91 0.14 -10.47
CA LEU A 94 21.56 -1.26 -10.20
C LEU A 94 22.34 -1.82 -9.02
N GLU A 95 23.64 -1.57 -8.91
CA GLU A 95 24.44 -2.04 -7.77
C GLU A 95 23.98 -1.43 -6.45
N ARG A 96 23.70 -0.13 -6.43
CA ARG A 96 23.12 0.53 -5.26
C ARG A 96 21.78 -0.12 -4.88
N PHE A 97 20.89 -0.27 -5.86
CA PHE A 97 19.58 -0.85 -5.62
C PHE A 97 19.66 -2.32 -5.18
N ARG A 98 20.62 -3.08 -5.69
CA ARG A 98 20.91 -4.47 -5.27
C ARG A 98 21.21 -4.53 -3.78
N ALA A 99 22.07 -3.63 -3.28
CA ALA A 99 22.39 -3.54 -1.86
C ALA A 99 21.17 -3.13 -1.01
N GLU A 100 20.37 -2.18 -1.49
CA GLU A 100 19.13 -1.75 -0.82
C GLU A 100 18.10 -2.89 -0.76
N LEU A 101 17.93 -3.64 -1.85
CA LEU A 101 17.03 -4.78 -1.94
C LEU A 101 17.49 -5.95 -1.06
N ALA A 102 18.80 -6.21 -0.99
CA ALA A 102 19.37 -7.23 -0.11
C ALA A 102 19.08 -6.91 1.37
N ARG A 103 19.23 -5.65 1.79
CA ARG A 103 18.85 -5.22 3.15
C ARG A 103 17.37 -5.44 3.42
N LEU A 104 16.50 -5.17 2.44
CA LEU A 104 15.07 -5.43 2.58
C LEU A 104 14.80 -6.93 2.73
N LYS A 105 15.44 -7.77 1.91
CA LYS A 105 15.33 -9.23 1.98
C LYS A 105 15.77 -9.77 3.33
N GLU A 106 16.85 -9.25 3.90
CA GLU A 106 17.33 -9.64 5.23
C GLU A 106 16.28 -9.33 6.32
N ARG A 107 15.60 -8.19 6.24
CA ARG A 107 14.64 -7.75 7.26
C ARG A 107 13.27 -8.43 7.15
N PHE A 108 12.83 -8.76 5.94
CA PHE A 108 11.47 -9.27 5.69
C PHE A 108 11.42 -10.70 5.17
N ALA A 109 12.57 -11.31 4.90
CA ALA A 109 12.71 -12.70 4.47
C ALA A 109 11.80 -13.06 3.28
N ASP A 110 10.90 -14.02 3.45
CA ASP A 110 9.96 -14.47 2.43
C ASP A 110 8.83 -13.46 2.15
N ARG A 111 8.74 -12.38 2.92
CA ARG A 111 7.76 -11.30 2.74
C ARG A 111 8.29 -10.11 1.94
N ALA A 112 9.55 -10.18 1.48
CA ALA A 112 10.16 -9.18 0.61
C ALA A 112 9.97 -9.54 -0.87
N TYR A 113 9.48 -8.59 -1.65
CA TYR A 113 9.26 -8.71 -3.10
C TYR A 113 9.85 -7.50 -3.84
N LEU A 114 10.03 -7.64 -5.15
CA LEU A 114 10.44 -6.54 -6.04
C LEU A 114 9.32 -6.20 -7.02
N ALA A 115 8.77 -4.99 -6.95
CA ALA A 115 7.84 -4.48 -7.94
C ALA A 115 8.58 -4.12 -9.24
N VAL A 116 8.05 -4.62 -10.34
CA VAL A 116 8.45 -4.26 -11.70
C VAL A 116 7.25 -3.67 -12.43
N SER A 117 7.43 -2.48 -12.99
CA SER A 117 6.43 -1.78 -13.80
C SER A 117 7.03 -1.33 -15.13
N PRO A 118 6.26 -1.36 -16.22
CA PRO A 118 6.65 -0.72 -17.47
C PRO A 118 6.72 0.80 -17.26
N LEU A 119 7.79 1.42 -17.73
CA LEU A 119 7.96 2.88 -17.77
C LEU A 119 7.57 3.45 -19.13
N TYR A 120 7.21 2.57 -20.08
CA TYR A 120 6.90 2.83 -21.48
C TYR A 120 8.02 3.60 -22.17
N ARG A 121 9.26 3.12 -21.96
CA ARG A 121 10.48 3.62 -22.60
C ARG A 121 11.11 2.53 -23.46
N GLY A 122 11.94 2.94 -24.42
CA GLY A 122 12.64 1.99 -25.31
C GLY A 122 13.61 1.02 -24.61
N TYR A 123 13.82 1.15 -23.30
CA TYR A 123 14.68 0.27 -22.49
C TYR A 123 13.90 -0.63 -21.51
N ASP A 124 12.57 -0.66 -21.56
CA ASP A 124 11.75 -1.40 -20.60
C ASP A 124 12.05 -2.90 -20.57
N ARG A 125 12.14 -3.54 -21.74
CA ARG A 125 12.45 -4.98 -21.83
C ARG A 125 13.80 -5.32 -21.21
N ALA A 126 14.84 -4.54 -21.56
CA ALA A 126 16.18 -4.72 -21.00
C ALA A 126 16.22 -4.43 -19.49
N ARG A 127 15.45 -3.43 -19.02
CA ARG A 127 15.30 -3.12 -17.60
C ARG A 127 14.61 -4.26 -16.85
N LEU A 128 13.54 -4.83 -17.40
CA LEU A 128 12.80 -5.94 -16.79
C LEU A 128 13.71 -7.17 -16.62
N VAL A 129 14.47 -7.54 -17.66
CA VAL A 129 15.41 -8.68 -17.59
C VAL A 129 16.46 -8.45 -16.50
N ARG A 130 17.13 -7.30 -16.49
CA ARG A 130 18.18 -6.99 -15.49
C ARG A 130 17.68 -6.95 -14.05
N LEU A 131 16.49 -6.38 -13.84
CA LEU A 131 15.85 -6.38 -12.52
C LEU A 131 15.48 -7.80 -12.11
N GLY A 132 15.01 -8.61 -13.05
CA GLY A 132 14.73 -10.01 -12.84
C GLY A 132 15.96 -10.81 -12.43
N GLU A 133 17.05 -10.75 -13.20
CA GLU A 133 18.32 -11.42 -12.89
C GLU A 133 18.86 -11.03 -11.50
N MET A 134 18.74 -9.74 -11.15
CA MET A 134 19.11 -9.24 -9.82
C MET A 134 18.25 -9.87 -8.72
N ALA A 135 16.93 -9.92 -8.93
CA ALA A 135 15.98 -10.45 -7.98
C ALA A 135 16.18 -11.95 -7.77
N ASP A 136 16.42 -12.70 -8.85
CA ASP A 136 16.73 -14.13 -8.83
C ASP A 136 18.01 -14.39 -8.01
N GLY A 137 19.07 -13.60 -8.25
CA GLY A 137 20.33 -13.69 -7.50
C GLY A 137 20.23 -13.32 -6.02
N LEU A 138 19.13 -12.71 -5.57
CA LEU A 138 18.85 -12.37 -4.17
C LEU A 138 17.73 -13.25 -3.56
N GLY A 139 17.10 -14.11 -4.34
CA GLY A 139 15.93 -14.89 -3.90
C GLY A 139 14.73 -14.01 -3.52
N VAL A 140 14.52 -12.91 -4.26
CA VAL A 140 13.40 -11.97 -4.07
C VAL A 140 12.41 -12.16 -5.24
N PRO A 141 11.18 -12.62 -5.00
CA PRO A 141 10.22 -12.79 -6.09
C PRO A 141 9.78 -11.45 -6.70
N LEU A 142 9.49 -11.46 -8.00
CA LEU A 142 8.98 -10.30 -8.71
C LEU A 142 7.46 -10.12 -8.51
N VAL A 143 7.00 -8.88 -8.53
CA VAL A 143 5.59 -8.51 -8.52
C VAL A 143 5.33 -7.54 -9.67
N ALA A 144 4.48 -7.94 -10.61
CA ALA A 144 4.05 -7.10 -11.71
C ALA A 144 3.11 -5.99 -11.19
N THR A 145 3.42 -4.74 -11.51
CA THR A 145 2.55 -3.59 -11.22
C THR A 145 2.49 -2.66 -12.44
N ASN A 146 1.43 -1.86 -12.56
CA ASN A 146 1.29 -0.87 -13.65
C ASN A 146 1.24 0.58 -13.14
N ASP A 147 1.49 0.80 -11.83
CA ASP A 147 1.45 2.10 -11.14
C ASP A 147 0.24 2.96 -11.56
N ILE A 148 -0.95 2.37 -11.41
CA ILE A 148 -2.20 2.88 -11.97
C ILE A 148 -2.60 4.19 -11.28
N LEU A 149 -2.94 5.20 -12.08
CA LEU A 149 -3.40 6.52 -11.61
C LEU A 149 -4.86 6.80 -12.00
N TYR A 150 -5.43 6.03 -12.92
CA TYR A 150 -6.80 6.18 -13.37
C TYR A 150 -7.41 4.86 -13.86
N HIS A 151 -8.73 4.75 -13.86
CA HIS A 151 -9.43 3.51 -14.19
C HIS A 151 -9.56 3.23 -15.69
N HIS A 152 -9.48 4.24 -16.55
CA HIS A 152 -9.68 4.08 -18.00
C HIS A 152 -8.75 5.03 -18.78
N PRO A 153 -8.20 4.64 -19.95
CA PRO A 153 -7.29 5.49 -20.72
C PRO A 153 -7.84 6.90 -21.02
N GLY A 154 -9.14 7.01 -21.28
CA GLY A 154 -9.81 8.30 -21.51
C GLY A 154 -9.79 9.27 -20.32
N ARG A 155 -9.41 8.83 -19.12
CA ARG A 155 -9.35 9.67 -17.90
C ARG A 155 -8.01 10.38 -17.69
N HIS A 156 -7.02 10.14 -18.56
CA HIS A 156 -5.70 10.78 -18.43
C HIS A 156 -5.79 12.32 -18.44
N ILE A 157 -6.69 12.92 -19.24
CA ILE A 157 -6.87 14.39 -19.28
C ILE A 157 -7.26 14.93 -17.90
N LEU A 158 -8.21 14.27 -17.23
CA LEU A 158 -8.62 14.64 -15.88
C LEU A 158 -7.45 14.51 -14.90
N HIS A 159 -6.67 13.44 -15.01
CA HIS A 159 -5.48 13.24 -14.20
C HIS A 159 -4.44 14.36 -14.42
N GLU A 160 -4.21 14.78 -15.67
CA GLU A 160 -3.30 15.89 -16.00
C GLU A 160 -3.78 17.21 -15.39
N VAL A 161 -5.07 17.52 -15.48
CA VAL A 161 -5.66 18.71 -14.86
C VAL A 161 -5.49 18.69 -13.33
N VAL A 162 -5.81 17.58 -12.67
CA VAL A 162 -5.62 17.43 -11.22
C VAL A 162 -4.15 17.53 -10.83
N THR A 163 -3.24 17.04 -11.68
CA THR A 163 -1.79 17.19 -11.49
C THR A 163 -1.36 18.65 -11.61
N CYS A 164 -1.85 19.38 -12.61
CA CYS A 164 -1.61 20.82 -12.79
C CYS A 164 -2.10 21.64 -11.59
N ILE A 165 -3.30 21.35 -11.08
CA ILE A 165 -3.85 21.98 -9.86
C ILE A 165 -2.92 21.73 -8.67
N ARG A 166 -2.52 20.47 -8.44
CA ARG A 166 -1.61 20.09 -7.35
C ARG A 166 -0.25 20.80 -7.46
N LEU A 167 0.24 21.03 -8.67
CA LEU A 167 1.53 21.67 -8.94
C LEU A 167 1.45 23.19 -9.11
N GLY A 168 0.25 23.78 -9.04
CA GLY A 168 0.04 25.22 -9.22
C GLY A 168 0.49 25.75 -10.59
N CYS A 169 0.20 25.03 -11.67
CA CYS A 169 0.60 25.43 -13.03
C CYS A 169 -0.51 25.16 -14.06
N THR A 170 -0.42 25.78 -15.24
CA THR A 170 -1.35 25.51 -16.35
C THR A 170 -0.95 24.24 -17.11
N LEU A 171 -1.84 23.71 -17.97
CA LEU A 171 -1.49 22.60 -18.87
C LEU A 171 -0.37 22.98 -19.84
N ALA A 172 -0.37 24.23 -20.34
CA ALA A 172 0.66 24.73 -21.25
C ALA A 172 2.05 24.76 -20.58
N ASP A 173 2.09 25.13 -19.29
CA ASP A 173 3.34 25.26 -18.53
C ASP A 173 3.84 23.94 -17.91
N ALA A 174 3.00 22.91 -17.90
CA ALA A 174 3.29 21.68 -17.17
C ALA A 174 4.50 20.92 -17.76
N GLY A 175 4.70 20.97 -19.09
CA GLY A 175 5.85 20.37 -19.76
C GLY A 175 6.14 18.93 -19.32
N LYS A 176 7.36 18.67 -18.83
CA LYS A 176 7.81 17.33 -18.35
C LYS A 176 7.23 16.92 -16.99
N ARG A 177 6.39 17.74 -16.36
CA ARG A 177 5.70 17.40 -15.09
C ARG A 177 4.55 16.43 -15.33
N LEU A 178 4.03 16.35 -16.56
CA LEU A 178 3.02 15.38 -16.96
C LEU A 178 3.67 14.09 -17.47
N LEU A 179 2.91 12.99 -17.41
CA LEU A 179 3.37 11.71 -17.94
C LEU A 179 3.46 11.80 -19.47
N PRO A 180 4.50 11.22 -20.08
CA PRO A 180 4.64 11.25 -21.53
C PRO A 180 3.77 10.20 -22.24
N HIS A 181 2.94 9.46 -21.51
CA HIS A 181 2.11 8.36 -22.01
C HIS A 181 0.83 8.21 -21.18
N ARG A 182 -0.15 7.48 -21.73
CA ARG A 182 -1.51 7.31 -21.16
C ARG A 182 -1.73 5.93 -20.51
N GLU A 183 -0.64 5.29 -20.14
CA GLU A 183 -0.61 3.85 -19.84
C GLU A 183 -0.76 3.50 -18.36
N ARG A 184 -0.84 4.50 -17.46
CA ARG A 184 -1.11 4.27 -16.03
C ARG A 184 -2.62 4.12 -15.77
N CYS A 185 -3.27 3.32 -16.62
CA CYS A 185 -4.66 2.91 -16.53
C CYS A 185 -4.81 1.46 -16.03
N LEU A 186 -5.99 1.08 -15.54
CA LEU A 186 -6.35 -0.33 -15.46
C LEU A 186 -6.34 -0.93 -16.87
N LYS A 187 -5.65 -2.07 -17.02
CA LYS A 187 -5.45 -2.78 -18.28
C LYS A 187 -6.18 -4.13 -18.26
N ALA A 188 -6.48 -4.65 -19.44
CA ALA A 188 -6.98 -6.01 -19.57
C ALA A 188 -5.88 -7.02 -19.17
N PRO A 189 -6.24 -8.19 -18.61
CA PRO A 189 -5.26 -9.21 -18.23
C PRO A 189 -4.32 -9.62 -19.37
N GLU A 190 -4.82 -9.67 -20.60
CA GLU A 190 -4.07 -10.06 -21.80
C GLU A 190 -2.99 -9.03 -22.15
N ASP A 191 -3.31 -7.73 -22.03
CA ASP A 191 -2.35 -6.65 -22.24
C ASP A 191 -1.23 -6.72 -21.20
N VAL A 192 -1.60 -6.96 -19.94
CA VAL A 192 -0.64 -7.10 -18.84
C VAL A 192 0.24 -8.33 -19.05
N ALA A 193 -0.33 -9.46 -19.48
CA ALA A 193 0.44 -10.66 -19.82
C ALA A 193 1.47 -10.38 -20.92
N GLY A 194 1.09 -9.64 -21.96
CA GLY A 194 2.00 -9.22 -23.02
C GLY A 194 3.16 -8.35 -22.50
N LEU A 195 2.89 -7.38 -21.63
CA LEU A 195 3.90 -6.48 -21.05
C LEU A 195 4.97 -7.22 -20.25
N PHE A 196 4.58 -8.31 -19.58
CA PHE A 196 5.46 -9.12 -18.73
C PHE A 196 5.86 -10.45 -19.37
N ALA A 197 5.71 -10.61 -20.69
CA ALA A 197 6.01 -11.88 -21.39
C ALA A 197 7.45 -12.39 -21.16
N ALA A 198 8.41 -11.51 -20.92
CA ALA A 198 9.79 -11.89 -20.60
C ALA A 198 10.01 -12.37 -19.15
N ARG A 199 9.06 -12.07 -18.24
CA ARG A 199 9.06 -12.42 -16.82
C ARG A 199 7.62 -12.70 -16.34
N PRO A 200 6.98 -13.79 -16.82
CA PRO A 200 5.61 -14.12 -16.44
C PRO A 200 5.47 -14.46 -14.95
N ASP A 201 6.56 -14.84 -14.29
CA ASP A 201 6.66 -15.06 -12.85
C ASP A 201 6.29 -13.82 -12.03
N ALA A 202 6.48 -12.61 -12.57
CA ALA A 202 6.06 -11.37 -11.92
C ALA A 202 4.53 -11.30 -11.72
N LEU A 203 3.74 -11.87 -12.64
CA LEU A 203 2.28 -11.93 -12.51
C LEU A 203 1.86 -12.93 -11.44
N ALA A 204 2.55 -14.08 -11.38
CA ALA A 204 2.34 -15.06 -10.33
C ALA A 204 2.63 -14.46 -8.94
N GLY A 205 3.73 -13.69 -8.81
CA GLY A 205 4.05 -13.01 -7.56
C GLY A 205 3.02 -11.95 -7.16
N ALA A 206 2.42 -11.23 -8.11
CA ALA A 206 1.30 -10.32 -7.81
C ALA A 206 0.07 -11.07 -7.26
N ALA A 207 -0.28 -12.20 -7.86
CA ALA A 207 -1.36 -13.06 -7.37
C ALA A 207 -1.05 -13.65 -5.99
N GLU A 208 0.20 -14.05 -5.75
CA GLU A 208 0.67 -14.58 -4.46
C GLU A 208 0.57 -13.51 -3.35
N VAL A 209 1.07 -12.29 -3.61
CA VAL A 209 0.93 -11.17 -2.67
C VAL A 209 -0.53 -10.92 -2.35
N ALA A 210 -1.40 -10.85 -3.38
CA ALA A 210 -2.83 -10.69 -3.16
C ALA A 210 -3.44 -11.84 -2.33
N ALA A 211 -3.00 -13.09 -2.54
CA ALA A 211 -3.45 -14.24 -1.77
C ALA A 211 -3.06 -14.13 -0.29
N ARG A 212 -1.81 -13.74 0.01
CA ARG A 212 -1.30 -13.56 1.39
C ARG A 212 -2.00 -12.44 2.17
N CYS A 213 -2.54 -11.43 1.50
CA CYS A 213 -3.11 -10.24 2.16
C CYS A 213 -4.58 -10.43 2.55
N THR A 214 -4.86 -11.12 3.65
CA THR A 214 -6.23 -11.52 4.04
C THR A 214 -7.01 -10.48 4.86
N PHE A 215 -6.36 -9.44 5.36
CA PHE A 215 -7.00 -8.39 6.16
C PHE A 215 -8.21 -7.75 5.45
N SER A 216 -9.31 -7.60 6.19
CA SER A 216 -10.52 -6.89 5.77
C SER A 216 -10.87 -5.73 6.70
N LEU A 217 -11.39 -4.64 6.12
CA LEU A 217 -11.87 -3.48 6.89
C LEU A 217 -13.07 -3.83 7.79
N ASP A 218 -13.84 -4.87 7.46
CA ASP A 218 -14.96 -5.35 8.28
C ASP A 218 -14.51 -5.96 9.62
N GLU A 219 -13.21 -6.27 9.76
CA GLU A 219 -12.60 -6.67 11.04
C GLU A 219 -12.45 -5.50 12.01
N LEU A 220 -12.51 -4.25 11.52
CA LEU A 220 -12.44 -3.03 12.32
C LEU A 220 -13.81 -2.71 12.91
N ARG A 221 -14.17 -3.45 13.95
CA ARG A 221 -15.37 -3.14 14.74
C ARG A 221 -15.07 -2.03 15.72
N TYR A 222 -16.05 -1.15 15.90
CA TYR A 222 -15.98 -0.12 16.92
C TYR A 222 -15.90 -0.77 18.31
N GLU A 223 -14.73 -0.68 18.94
CA GLU A 223 -14.51 -1.11 20.32
C GLU A 223 -14.70 0.10 21.22
N TYR A 224 -15.83 0.13 21.93
CA TYR A 224 -16.07 1.17 22.92
C TYR A 224 -15.11 0.95 24.10
N PRO A 225 -14.36 1.99 24.54
CA PRO A 225 -13.50 1.87 25.71
C PRO A 225 -14.31 1.40 26.92
N ALA A 226 -13.71 0.57 27.77
CA ALA A 226 -14.34 0.24 29.04
C ALA A 226 -14.49 1.52 29.87
N GLU A 227 -15.73 1.91 30.17
CA GLU A 227 -15.97 3.03 31.08
C GLU A 227 -15.42 2.67 32.47
N PRO A 228 -14.64 3.56 33.11
CA PRO A 228 -14.18 3.35 34.46
C PRO A 228 -15.39 3.42 35.40
N VAL A 229 -15.95 2.26 35.72
CA VAL A 229 -17.04 2.11 36.69
C VAL A 229 -16.52 1.55 38.01
N PRO A 230 -17.15 1.91 39.15
CA PRO A 230 -16.84 1.29 40.42
C PRO A 230 -16.94 -0.24 40.37
N VAL A 231 -16.09 -0.93 41.14
CA VAL A 231 -16.12 -2.39 41.27
C VAL A 231 -17.53 -2.85 41.65
N GLY A 232 -18.08 -3.79 40.87
CA GLY A 232 -19.46 -4.29 41.05
C GLY A 232 -20.56 -3.45 40.38
N SER A 233 -20.22 -2.35 39.71
CA SER A 233 -21.15 -1.55 38.90
C SER A 233 -21.03 -1.87 37.42
N THR A 234 -22.04 -1.46 36.64
CA THR A 234 -22.01 -1.50 35.16
C THR A 234 -22.02 -0.08 34.62
N PRO A 235 -21.51 0.17 33.38
CA PRO A 235 -21.56 1.49 32.75
C PRO A 235 -22.96 2.13 32.81
N GLN A 236 -24.00 1.33 32.53
CA GLN A 236 -25.38 1.81 32.58
C GLN A 236 -25.82 2.19 34.00
N ARG A 237 -25.46 1.41 35.03
CA ARG A 237 -25.81 1.72 36.43
C ARG A 237 -25.12 2.99 36.91
N GLU A 238 -23.84 3.16 36.60
CA GLU A 238 -23.09 4.35 36.96
C GLU A 238 -23.61 5.60 36.23
N LEU A 239 -23.98 5.46 34.95
CA LEU A 239 -24.62 6.53 34.19
C LEU A 239 -25.91 6.99 34.86
N VAL A 240 -26.82 6.07 35.18
CA VAL A 240 -28.10 6.38 35.86
C VAL A 240 -27.84 7.10 37.19
N ARG A 241 -26.91 6.61 38.00
CA ARG A 241 -26.55 7.23 39.29
C ARG A 241 -26.07 8.67 39.11
N ARG A 242 -25.16 8.91 38.16
CA ARG A 242 -24.62 10.25 37.87
C ARG A 242 -25.67 11.19 37.29
N THR A 243 -26.56 10.68 36.44
CA THR A 243 -27.66 11.46 35.87
C THR A 243 -28.60 11.97 36.96
N TRP A 244 -29.02 11.13 37.90
CA TRP A 244 -29.89 11.57 39.00
C TRP A 244 -29.18 12.50 39.99
N ALA A 245 -27.90 12.26 40.29
CA ALA A 245 -27.11 13.19 41.10
C ALA A 245 -27.04 14.58 40.46
N GLY A 246 -26.76 14.66 39.15
CA GLY A 246 -26.74 15.93 38.42
C GLY A 246 -28.13 16.57 38.26
N ALA A 247 -29.20 15.77 38.22
CA ALA A 247 -30.58 16.29 38.18
C ALA A 247 -30.95 16.99 39.50
N ALA A 248 -30.61 16.40 40.65
CA ALA A 248 -30.84 17.00 41.96
C ALA A 248 -30.05 18.30 42.18
N GLU A 249 -28.83 18.40 41.63
CA GLU A 249 -28.05 19.64 41.68
C GLU A 249 -28.62 20.75 40.78
N ARG A 250 -29.14 20.38 39.60
CA ARG A 250 -29.65 21.35 38.61
C ARG A 250 -31.11 21.76 38.85
N TYR A 251 -31.90 20.89 39.47
CA TYR A 251 -33.31 21.11 39.80
C TYR A 251 -33.55 20.79 41.29
N PRO A 252 -33.08 21.66 42.20
CA PRO A 252 -33.21 21.47 43.65
C PRO A 252 -34.65 21.58 44.15
#